data_AF-A0A1W5DA93-F1
#
_entry.id   AF-A0A1W5DA93-F1
#
_cell.length_a   1.000
_cell.length_b   1.000
_cell.length_c   1.000
_cell.angle_alpha   90.00
_cell.angle_beta   90.00
_cell.angle_gamma   90.00
#
_symmetry.space_group_name_H-M   'P 1'
#
loop_
_entity.id
_entity.type
_entity.pdbx_description
1 polymer ?
#
loop_
_entity_poly.entity_id
_entity_poly.type
_entity_poly.pdbx_seq_one_letter_code
_entity_poly.pdbx_strand_id
1 'polypeptide(L)'
;MFTIWIIPCAVAKNVQTLLISRFIDGFAGSAFLSVAGGTVGDMFARHELQAPMMIFTASPFLGPEIGPIVGGFVNQYTTWRWSFYILLMWSGAMLAGIVICVPETYHPVLLRNKARKLRKESGNGQWHAPIEKLDRSIFQTILRSIYRPFLLLALEPMCLNLCIYSAILLGVLYLFFGAFTLVFSDNHGFELWQVGLTFLGLLLGMLIGISTDRLWRNNYVRLVQNREKNGGEPGGADPEFRLPPAIAGAVLVPIGLFWFGWTTYASIHWIVPIIGSAIFGMGTLLVFGSVFVYLVDAYPLYAASALAANSFARSSFAAAFPLFGVQMYNKLGYQWATSLLAFLTVAMMPFPYAQAFRSKWII
;
A
#
# COMPACT_ATOMS: atom_id res chain seq x y z
N MET A 1 19.38 -7.67 5.69
CA MET A 1 19.66 -7.43 4.26
C MET A 1 19.36 -5.99 3.85
N PHE A 2 18.12 -5.50 4.01
CA PHE A 2 17.74 -4.10 3.72
C PHE A 2 18.73 -3.07 4.29
N THR A 3 18.93 -3.04 5.61
CA THR A 3 19.88 -2.09 6.27
C THR A 3 21.30 -2.11 5.70
N ILE A 4 21.79 -3.27 5.25
CA ILE A 4 23.16 -3.40 4.73
C ILE A 4 23.29 -2.70 3.37
N TRP A 5 22.29 -2.84 2.50
CA TRP A 5 22.32 -2.29 1.14
C TRP A 5 22.04 -0.79 1.06
N ILE A 6 21.60 -0.18 2.17
CA ILE A 6 21.57 1.28 2.32
C ILE A 6 22.99 1.86 2.42
N ILE A 7 23.97 1.13 2.98
CA ILE A 7 25.34 1.63 3.19
C ILE A 7 25.99 2.00 1.85
N PRO A 8 26.05 1.12 0.82
CA PRO A 8 26.57 1.48 -0.49
C PRO A 8 25.85 2.66 -1.16
N CYS A 9 24.55 2.86 -0.88
CA CYS A 9 23.81 4.02 -1.40
C CYS A 9 24.30 5.34 -0.80
N ALA A 10 24.65 5.35 0.50
CA ALA A 10 25.13 6.55 1.19
C ALA A 10 26.55 6.97 0.74
N VAL A 11 27.42 5.99 0.48
CA VAL A 11 28.83 6.23 0.09
C VAL A 11 29.08 6.14 -1.41
N ALA A 12 28.02 6.03 -2.22
CA ALA A 12 28.14 5.91 -3.67
C ALA A 12 28.92 7.09 -4.28
N LYS A 13 29.93 6.75 -5.09
CA LYS A 13 30.74 7.69 -5.88
C LYS A 13 30.25 7.81 -7.33
N ASN A 14 29.57 6.78 -7.84
CA ASN A 14 29.13 6.66 -9.22
C ASN A 14 27.64 6.33 -9.29
N VAL A 15 26.97 6.74 -10.38
CA VAL A 15 25.54 6.46 -10.60
C VAL A 15 25.27 4.97 -10.71
N GLN A 16 26.16 4.18 -11.34
CA GLN A 16 25.95 2.73 -11.45
C GLN A 16 25.89 2.06 -10.07
N THR A 17 26.79 2.44 -9.16
CA THR A 17 26.79 1.93 -7.78
C THR A 17 25.49 2.28 -7.06
N LEU A 18 25.00 3.50 -7.22
CA LEU A 18 23.75 3.94 -6.62
C LEU A 18 22.55 3.13 -7.16
N LEU A 19 22.46 2.93 -8.48
CA LEU A 19 21.37 2.20 -9.10
C LEU A 19 21.35 0.71 -8.72
N ILE A 20 22.51 0.04 -8.77
CA ILE A 20 22.62 -1.38 -8.40
C ILE A 20 22.28 -1.57 -6.92
N SER A 21 22.82 -0.70 -6.06
CA SER A 21 22.55 -0.79 -4.61
C SER A 21 21.09 -0.50 -4.30
N ARG A 22 20.47 0.48 -4.97
CA ARG A 22 19.02 0.78 -4.87
C ARG A 22 18.16 -0.41 -5.30
N PHE A 23 18.54 -1.10 -6.37
CA PHE A 23 17.82 -2.27 -6.84
C PHE A 23 17.84 -3.39 -5.80
N ILE A 24 19.02 -3.72 -5.28
CA ILE A 24 19.16 -4.80 -4.29
C ILE A 24 18.52 -4.41 -2.96
N ASP A 25 18.63 -3.14 -2.55
CA ASP A 25 17.95 -2.59 -1.38
C ASP A 25 16.42 -2.70 -1.49
N GLY A 26 15.85 -2.28 -2.63
CA GLY A 26 14.41 -2.41 -2.91
C GLY A 26 13.95 -3.87 -2.96
N PHE A 27 14.73 -4.75 -3.59
CA PHE A 27 14.47 -6.18 -3.62
C PHE A 27 14.44 -6.77 -2.20
N ALA A 28 15.43 -6.47 -1.37
CA ALA A 28 15.48 -6.89 0.02
C ALA A 28 14.33 -6.31 0.87
N GLY A 29 13.94 -5.06 0.61
CA GLY A 29 12.84 -4.37 1.30
C GLY A 29 11.45 -4.95 1.00
N SER A 30 11.23 -5.43 -0.23
CA SER A 30 9.93 -6.00 -0.65
C SER A 30 9.45 -7.19 0.18
N ALA A 31 10.39 -7.96 0.74
CA ALA A 31 10.08 -9.09 1.60
C ALA A 31 9.35 -8.65 2.89
N PHE A 32 9.70 -7.48 3.43
CA PHE A 32 9.10 -6.98 4.66
C PHE A 32 7.61 -6.69 4.51
N LEU A 33 7.21 -6.05 3.40
CA LEU A 33 5.79 -5.76 3.10
C LEU A 33 4.95 -7.03 3.01
N SER A 34 5.53 -8.14 2.53
CA SER A 34 4.82 -9.41 2.37
C SER A 34 4.73 -10.21 3.67
N VAL A 35 5.78 -10.18 4.50
CA VAL A 35 5.87 -10.99 5.73
C VAL A 35 5.16 -10.32 6.91
N ALA A 36 5.21 -8.99 7.01
CA ALA A 36 4.70 -8.26 8.16
C ALA A 36 3.20 -8.48 8.41
N GLY A 37 2.38 -8.56 7.35
CA GLY A 37 0.95 -8.88 7.48
C GLY A 37 0.69 -10.29 8.03
N GLY A 38 1.53 -11.26 7.68
CA GLY A 38 1.48 -12.62 8.24
C GLY A 38 1.86 -12.65 9.71
N THR A 39 2.90 -11.91 10.10
CA THR A 39 3.33 -11.80 11.50
C THR A 39 2.23 -11.21 12.38
N VAL A 40 1.51 -10.18 11.92
CA VAL A 40 0.37 -9.63 12.65
C VAL A 40 -0.74 -10.67 12.81
N GLY A 41 -1.00 -11.48 11.78
CA GLY A 41 -1.94 -12.61 11.84
C GLY A 41 -1.56 -13.72 12.81
N ASP A 42 -0.26 -13.94 13.02
CA ASP A 42 0.25 -14.94 13.95
C ASP A 42 0.23 -14.47 15.42
N MET A 43 0.30 -13.15 15.65
CA MET A 43 0.36 -12.56 17.00
C MET A 43 -1.00 -12.30 17.64
N PHE A 44 -2.07 -12.10 16.85
CA PHE A 44 -3.37 -11.67 17.35
C PHE A 44 -4.49 -12.64 16.97
N ALA A 45 -5.43 -12.88 17.90
CA ALA A 45 -6.62 -13.67 17.62
C ALA A 45 -7.54 -12.97 16.60
N ARG A 46 -8.33 -13.73 15.84
CA ARG A 46 -9.20 -13.22 14.76
C ARG A 46 -10.11 -12.04 15.17
N HIS A 47 -10.54 -12.00 16.43
CA HIS A 47 -11.41 -10.94 16.96
C HIS A 47 -10.66 -9.66 17.38
N GLU A 48 -9.34 -9.72 17.57
CA GLU A 48 -8.49 -8.57 17.93
C GLU A 48 -7.66 -8.06 16.75
N LEU A 49 -7.61 -8.84 15.65
CA LEU A 49 -6.77 -8.60 14.48
C LEU A 49 -7.06 -7.28 13.75
N GLN A 50 -8.27 -6.74 13.86
CA GLN A 50 -8.69 -5.57 13.08
C GLN A 50 -7.86 -4.31 13.41
N ALA A 51 -7.60 -4.03 14.69
CA ALA A 51 -6.88 -2.82 15.08
C ALA A 51 -5.37 -2.86 14.70
N PRO A 52 -4.62 -3.94 14.97
CA PRO A 52 -3.24 -4.09 14.51
C PRO A 52 -3.10 -4.06 12.98
N MET A 53 -4.03 -4.67 12.25
CA MET A 53 -4.01 -4.69 10.79
C MET A 53 -4.23 -3.30 10.19
N MET A 54 -5.06 -2.45 10.82
CA MET A 54 -5.25 -1.05 10.38
C MET A 54 -3.97 -0.23 10.54
N ILE A 55 -3.27 -0.36 11.68
CA ILE A 55 -1.99 0.33 11.91
C ILE A 55 -0.95 -0.12 10.88
N PHE A 56 -0.87 -1.44 10.63
CA PHE A 56 0.00 -1.99 9.61
C PHE A 56 -0.35 -1.45 8.20
N THR A 57 -1.62 -1.44 7.83
CA THR A 57 -2.07 -1.01 6.50
C THR A 57 -1.87 0.50 6.29
N ALA A 58 -1.98 1.31 7.34
CA ALA A 58 -1.70 2.74 7.27
C ALA A 58 -0.20 3.02 7.06
N SER A 59 0.68 2.22 7.65
CA SER A 59 2.13 2.45 7.61
C SER A 59 2.76 2.62 6.22
N PRO A 60 2.48 1.79 5.18
CA PRO A 60 3.05 1.99 3.85
C PRO A 60 2.51 3.22 3.12
N PHE A 61 1.37 3.77 3.53
CA PHE A 61 0.81 4.99 2.95
C PHE A 61 1.34 6.25 3.64
N LEU A 62 1.55 6.23 4.96
CA LEU A 62 2.10 7.38 5.69
C LEU A 62 3.59 7.60 5.39
N GLY A 63 4.35 6.53 5.10
CA GLY A 63 5.79 6.60 4.84
C GLY A 63 6.18 7.53 3.68
N PRO A 64 5.60 7.37 2.47
CA PRO A 64 5.83 8.25 1.34
C PRO A 64 5.46 9.73 1.58
N GLU A 65 4.60 10.04 2.56
CA GLU A 65 4.24 11.42 2.89
C GLU A 65 5.21 12.05 3.90
N ILE A 66 5.67 11.26 4.87
CA ILE A 66 6.65 11.72 5.88
C ILE A 66 8.05 11.83 5.27
N GLY A 67 8.37 10.97 4.29
CA GLY A 67 9.66 10.94 3.60
C GLY A 67 10.09 12.29 3.01
N PRO A 68 9.26 12.96 2.19
CA PRO A 68 9.53 14.29 1.64
C PRO A 68 9.67 15.38 2.69
N ILE A 69 8.97 15.29 3.83
CA ILE A 69 9.12 16.24 4.93
C ILE A 69 10.54 16.16 5.48
N VAL A 70 10.94 14.97 5.94
CA VAL A 70 12.29 14.75 6.49
C VAL A 70 13.35 15.00 5.41
N GLY A 71 13.13 14.49 4.21
CA GLY A 71 14.03 14.65 3.07
C GLY A 71 14.20 16.11 2.64
N GLY A 72 13.14 16.92 2.70
CA GLY A 72 13.19 18.34 2.36
C GLY A 72 14.12 19.12 3.29
N PHE A 73 13.98 18.93 4.61
CA PHE A 73 14.87 19.55 5.60
C PHE A 73 16.33 19.07 5.46
N VAL A 74 16.52 17.75 5.34
CA VAL A 74 17.87 17.16 5.27
C VAL A 74 18.61 17.58 4.00
N ASN A 75 17.91 17.64 2.87
CA ASN A 75 18.52 18.01 1.60
C ASN A 75 18.73 19.53 1.46
N GLN A 76 17.93 20.36 2.12
CA GLN A 76 18.12 21.81 2.15
C GLN A 76 19.37 22.21 2.95
N TYR A 77 19.52 21.67 4.17
CA TYR A 77 20.56 22.11 5.11
C TYR A 77 21.83 21.25 5.08
N THR A 78 21.77 20.08 4.43
CA THR A 78 22.89 19.14 4.40
C THR A 78 23.17 18.66 2.97
N THR A 79 23.15 17.36 2.71
CA THR A 79 23.39 16.77 1.37
C THR A 79 22.52 15.53 1.19
N TRP A 80 22.28 15.13 -0.06
CA TRP A 80 21.51 13.93 -0.41
C TRP A 80 22.03 12.64 0.22
N ARG A 81 23.31 12.56 0.54
CA ARG A 81 23.90 11.40 1.23
C ARG A 81 23.37 11.24 2.65
N TRP A 82 23.09 12.35 3.33
CA TRP A 82 22.53 12.32 4.68
C TRP A 82 21.12 11.77 4.75
N SER A 83 20.34 11.87 3.66
CA SER A 83 19.07 11.16 3.56
C SER A 83 19.27 9.64 3.73
N PHE A 84 20.34 9.07 3.16
CA PHE A 84 20.66 7.65 3.35
C PHE A 84 21.25 7.32 4.72
N TYR A 85 22.04 8.21 5.32
CA TYR A 85 22.52 8.00 6.69
C TYR A 85 21.38 7.99 7.71
N ILE A 86 20.37 8.85 7.56
CA ILE A 86 19.19 8.85 8.43
C ILE A 86 18.39 7.57 8.26
N LEU A 87 18.16 7.11 7.02
CA LEU A 87 17.52 5.82 6.76
C LEU A 87 18.31 4.64 7.33
N LEU A 88 19.65 4.70 7.30
CA LEU A 88 20.52 3.70 7.90
C LEU A 88 20.40 3.66 9.43
N MET A 89 20.43 4.83 10.08
CA MET A 89 20.24 4.94 11.53
C MET A 89 18.85 4.45 11.96
N TRP A 90 17.80 4.87 11.25
CA TRP A 90 16.43 4.45 11.52
C TRP A 90 16.24 2.94 11.35
N SER A 91 16.67 2.39 10.20
CA SER A 91 16.55 0.95 9.94
C SER A 91 17.42 0.11 10.87
N GLY A 92 18.60 0.60 11.26
CA GLY A 92 19.45 -0.02 12.27
C GLY A 92 18.82 -0.03 13.66
N ALA A 93 18.23 1.08 14.09
CA ALA A 93 17.51 1.17 15.36
C ALA A 93 16.28 0.23 15.38
N MET A 94 15.51 0.17 14.28
CA MET A 94 14.39 -0.77 14.14
C MET A 94 14.85 -2.22 14.15
N LEU A 95 15.95 -2.56 13.47
CA LEU A 95 16.51 -3.90 13.47
C LEU A 95 16.98 -4.30 14.88
N ALA A 96 17.70 -3.42 15.58
CA ALA A 96 18.12 -3.65 16.95
C ALA A 96 16.91 -3.83 17.89
N GLY A 97 15.87 -3.00 17.75
CA GLY A 97 14.62 -3.12 18.48
C GLY A 97 13.93 -4.47 18.25
N ILE A 98 13.86 -4.94 17.00
CA ILE A 98 13.29 -6.25 16.69
C ILE A 98 14.12 -7.37 17.33
N VAL A 99 15.44 -7.34 17.18
CA VAL A 99 16.34 -8.39 17.71
C VAL A 99 16.31 -8.46 19.24
N ILE A 100 16.20 -7.32 19.93
CA ILE A 100 16.24 -7.26 21.39
C ILE A 100 14.86 -7.47 22.02
N CYS A 101 13.81 -6.86 21.45
CA CYS A 101 12.50 -6.78 22.09
C CYS A 101 11.49 -7.81 21.57
N VAL A 102 11.67 -8.39 20.38
CA VAL A 102 10.70 -9.31 19.79
C VAL A 102 11.18 -10.75 19.99
N PRO A 103 10.60 -11.50 20.94
CA PRO A 103 10.90 -12.92 21.06
C PRO A 103 10.36 -13.67 19.84
N GLU A 104 10.91 -14.86 19.57
CA GLU A 104 10.41 -15.74 18.51
C GLU A 104 8.92 -16.03 18.75
N THR A 105 8.06 -15.52 17.88
CA THR A 105 6.59 -15.59 17.98
C THR A 105 6.01 -16.64 17.03
N TYR A 106 6.80 -17.22 16.13
CA TYR A 106 6.29 -18.11 15.11
C TYR A 106 5.94 -19.50 15.67
N HIS A 107 4.64 -19.73 15.89
CA HIS A 107 4.07 -20.93 16.53
C HIS A 107 4.56 -22.27 15.94
N PRO A 108 4.69 -22.45 14.61
CA PRO A 108 5.21 -23.69 14.03
C PRO A 108 6.68 -23.98 14.36
N VAL A 109 7.53 -22.95 14.48
CA VAL A 109 8.94 -23.11 14.88
C VAL A 109 9.06 -23.37 16.37
N LEU A 110 8.24 -22.71 17.20
CA LEU A 110 8.15 -23.01 18.64
C LEU A 110 7.73 -24.46 18.89
N LEU A 111 6.71 -24.95 18.18
CA LEU A 111 6.27 -26.35 18.24
C LEU A 111 7.36 -27.32 17.75
N ARG A 112 8.10 -26.98 16.69
CA ARG A 112 9.24 -27.78 16.22
C ARG A 112 10.35 -27.86 17.27
N ASN A 113 10.68 -26.74 17.91
CA ASN A 113 11.69 -26.68 18.96
C ASN A 113 11.24 -27.46 20.21
N LYS A 114 9.96 -27.37 20.58
CA LYS A 114 9.37 -28.16 21.67
C LYS A 114 9.36 -29.66 21.35
N ALA A 115 8.98 -30.05 20.13
CA ALA A 115 9.02 -31.44 19.68
C ALA A 115 10.45 -32.00 19.68
N ARG A 116 11.45 -31.21 19.25
CA ARG A 116 12.88 -31.58 19.36
C ARG A 116 13.34 -31.76 20.80
N LYS A 117 12.89 -30.91 21.72
CA LYS A 117 13.21 -31.02 23.15
C LYS A 117 12.58 -32.28 23.76
N LEU A 118 11.31 -32.54 23.49
CA LEU A 118 10.59 -33.74 23.94
C LEU A 118 11.18 -35.04 23.35
N ARG A 119 11.65 -35.04 22.10
CA ARG A 119 12.39 -36.19 21.53
C ARG A 119 13.66 -36.50 22.32
N LYS A 120 14.40 -35.46 22.71
CA LYS A 120 15.64 -35.61 23.50
C LYS A 120 15.37 -36.09 24.93
N GLU A 121 14.30 -35.61 25.56
CA GLU A 121 13.95 -35.93 26.95
C GLU A 121 13.26 -37.29 27.10
N SER A 122 12.36 -37.66 26.18
CA SER A 122 11.57 -38.89 26.28
C SER A 122 12.19 -40.10 25.58
N GLY A 123 13.27 -39.92 24.81
CA GLY A 123 13.90 -40.97 24.00
C GLY A 123 13.00 -41.56 22.88
N ASN A 124 11.79 -41.03 22.72
CA ASN A 124 10.75 -41.56 21.85
C ASN A 124 10.67 -40.72 20.57
N GLY A 125 11.02 -41.32 19.42
CA GLY A 125 11.10 -40.64 18.12
C GLY A 125 9.76 -40.22 17.51
N GLN A 126 8.64 -40.65 18.10
CA GLN A 126 7.27 -40.49 17.59
C GLN A 126 6.72 -39.05 17.70
N TRP A 127 7.35 -38.18 18.47
CA TRP A 127 6.93 -36.78 18.59
C TRP A 127 7.27 -36.01 17.33
N HIS A 128 6.30 -35.77 16.45
CA HIS A 128 6.48 -34.94 15.24
C HIS A 128 5.67 -33.65 15.32
N ALA A 129 6.31 -32.53 15.00
CA ALA A 129 5.59 -31.28 14.85
C ALA A 129 4.76 -31.33 13.54
N PRO A 130 3.58 -30.68 13.46
CA PRO A 130 2.76 -30.64 12.24
C PRO A 130 3.53 -30.15 11.01
N ILE A 131 4.49 -29.23 11.20
CA ILE A 131 5.36 -28.71 10.14
C ILE A 131 6.37 -29.75 9.60
N GLU A 132 6.69 -30.78 10.38
CA GLU A 132 7.59 -31.88 9.98
C GLU A 132 6.84 -33.00 9.23
N LYS A 133 5.51 -32.98 9.21
CA LYS A 133 4.67 -33.87 8.40
C LYS A 133 4.34 -33.28 7.01
N LEU A 134 4.70 -32.02 6.77
CA LEU A 134 4.50 -31.34 5.49
C LEU A 134 5.66 -31.64 4.54
N ASP A 135 5.63 -32.79 3.86
CA ASP A 135 6.51 -33.10 2.71
C ASP A 135 6.04 -32.32 1.47
N ARG A 136 6.10 -30.99 1.53
CA ARG A 136 5.91 -30.15 0.36
C ARG A 136 7.27 -29.77 -0.20
N SER A 137 7.52 -30.16 -1.45
CA SER A 137 8.67 -29.65 -2.18
C SER A 137 8.66 -28.12 -2.14
N ILE A 138 9.74 -27.54 -1.58
CA ILE A 138 9.93 -26.09 -1.47
C ILE A 138 9.83 -25.46 -2.87
N PHE A 139 10.40 -26.12 -3.87
CA PHE A 139 10.36 -25.68 -5.26
C PHE A 139 8.93 -25.65 -5.83
N GLN A 140 8.13 -26.70 -5.60
CA GLN A 140 6.72 -26.72 -6.04
C GLN A 140 5.87 -25.66 -5.32
N THR A 141 6.17 -25.38 -4.05
CA THR A 141 5.45 -24.33 -3.30
C THR A 141 5.79 -22.95 -3.84
N ILE A 142 7.05 -22.67 -4.12
CA ILE A 142 7.50 -21.41 -4.75
C ILE A 142 6.87 -21.26 -6.13
N LEU A 143 6.96 -22.29 -6.98
CA LEU A 143 6.43 -22.25 -8.35
C LEU A 143 4.91 -22.00 -8.35
N ARG A 144 4.19 -22.66 -7.44
CA ARG A 144 2.75 -22.49 -7.25
C ARG A 144 2.39 -21.09 -6.73
N SER A 145 3.20 -20.52 -5.83
CA SER A 145 3.03 -19.15 -5.34
C SER A 145 3.30 -18.09 -6.42
N ILE A 146 4.18 -18.36 -7.38
CA ILE A 146 4.47 -17.44 -8.49
C ILE A 146 3.39 -17.52 -9.57
N TYR A 147 2.97 -18.72 -9.98
CA TYR A 147 2.05 -18.87 -11.11
C TYR A 147 0.60 -18.47 -10.80
N ARG A 148 0.11 -18.73 -9.57
CA ARG A 148 -1.30 -18.49 -9.20
C ARG A 148 -1.75 -17.02 -9.27
N PRO A 149 -0.96 -16.04 -8.80
CA PRO A 149 -1.30 -14.62 -8.97
C PRO A 149 -1.55 -14.24 -10.43
N PHE A 150 -0.70 -14.70 -11.35
CA PHE A 150 -0.89 -14.44 -12.79
C PHE A 150 -2.10 -15.15 -13.36
N LEU A 151 -2.39 -16.36 -12.90
CA LEU A 151 -3.59 -17.09 -13.28
C LEU A 151 -4.87 -16.35 -12.83
N LEU A 152 -4.89 -15.84 -11.60
CA LEU A 152 -5.99 -15.01 -11.09
C LEU A 152 -6.13 -13.70 -11.90
N LEU A 153 -5.02 -13.03 -12.23
CA LEU A 153 -5.05 -11.86 -13.09
C LEU A 153 -5.63 -12.18 -14.48
N ALA A 154 -5.27 -13.31 -15.08
CA ALA A 154 -5.70 -13.66 -16.43
C ALA A 154 -7.13 -14.22 -16.52
N LEU A 155 -7.54 -15.03 -15.53
CA LEU A 155 -8.79 -15.78 -15.59
C LEU A 155 -9.94 -15.17 -14.79
N GLU A 156 -9.66 -14.39 -13.74
CA GLU A 156 -10.68 -13.79 -12.88
C GLU A 156 -10.91 -12.31 -13.28
N PRO A 157 -11.94 -12.00 -14.09
CA PRO A 157 -12.15 -10.64 -14.60
C PRO A 157 -12.43 -9.63 -13.48
N MET A 158 -13.00 -10.08 -12.37
CA MET A 158 -13.26 -9.21 -11.21
C MET A 158 -11.97 -8.82 -10.50
N CYS A 159 -11.09 -9.79 -10.24
CA CYS A 159 -9.78 -9.55 -9.66
C CYS A 159 -8.92 -8.65 -10.56
N LEU A 160 -8.89 -8.93 -11.86
CA LEU A 160 -8.19 -8.11 -12.86
C LEU A 160 -8.64 -6.65 -12.78
N ASN A 161 -9.95 -6.42 -12.80
CA ASN A 161 -10.51 -5.06 -12.81
C ASN A 161 -10.12 -4.27 -11.55
N LEU A 162 -10.25 -4.89 -10.36
CA LEU A 162 -9.82 -4.26 -9.11
C LEU A 162 -8.30 -4.03 -9.04
N CYS A 163 -7.51 -4.94 -9.61
CA CYS A 163 -6.06 -4.80 -9.69
C CYS A 163 -5.65 -3.66 -10.63
N ILE A 164 -6.28 -3.54 -11.80
CA ILE A 164 -6.05 -2.42 -12.72
C ILE A 164 -6.50 -1.11 -12.05
N TYR A 165 -7.63 -1.13 -11.36
CA TYR A 165 -8.17 0.02 -10.67
C TYR A 165 -7.18 0.59 -9.65
N SER A 166 -6.71 -0.26 -8.73
CA SER A 166 -5.75 0.13 -7.71
C SER A 166 -4.35 0.39 -8.29
N ALA A 167 -3.97 -0.25 -9.40
CA ALA A 167 -2.68 -0.06 -10.03
C ALA A 167 -2.53 1.31 -10.70
N ILE A 168 -3.51 1.73 -11.51
CA ILE A 168 -3.48 3.06 -12.10
C ILE A 168 -3.57 4.12 -11.02
N LEU A 169 -4.41 3.93 -9.99
CA LEU A 169 -4.49 4.88 -8.88
C LEU A 169 -3.13 5.04 -8.17
N LEU A 170 -2.40 3.94 -7.94
CA LEU A 170 -1.05 4.02 -7.37
C LEU A 170 -0.06 4.69 -8.32
N GLY A 171 -0.13 4.37 -9.61
CA GLY A 171 0.68 5.02 -10.64
C GLY A 171 0.47 6.54 -10.66
N VAL A 172 -0.79 6.97 -10.62
CA VAL A 172 -1.18 8.38 -10.53
C VAL A 172 -0.64 9.01 -9.24
N LEU A 173 -0.79 8.35 -8.08
CA LEU A 173 -0.23 8.85 -6.80
C LEU A 173 1.28 9.08 -6.87
N TYR A 174 2.05 8.10 -7.38
CA TYR A 174 3.51 8.22 -7.47
C TYR A 174 3.96 9.28 -8.47
N LEU A 175 3.25 9.41 -9.59
CA LEU A 175 3.49 10.49 -10.54
C LEU A 175 3.15 11.85 -9.91
N PHE A 176 2.06 11.90 -9.15
CA PHE A 176 1.60 13.09 -8.44
C PHE A 176 2.63 13.59 -7.42
N PHE A 177 3.39 12.71 -6.74
CA PHE A 177 4.50 13.13 -5.89
C PHE A 177 5.55 13.98 -6.62
N GLY A 178 5.88 13.65 -7.88
CA GLY A 178 6.78 14.46 -8.70
C GLY A 178 6.19 15.82 -9.11
N ALA A 179 4.86 15.93 -9.13
CA ALA A 179 4.19 17.18 -9.45
C ALA A 179 4.38 18.25 -8.35
N PHE A 180 4.50 17.86 -7.08
CA PHE A 180 4.68 18.81 -5.97
C PHE A 180 5.96 19.63 -6.13
N THR A 181 7.08 18.98 -6.44
CA THR A 181 8.34 19.69 -6.66
C THR A 181 8.26 20.65 -7.83
N LEU A 182 7.61 20.23 -8.93
CA LEU A 182 7.43 21.07 -10.12
C LEU A 182 6.50 22.27 -9.85
N VAL A 183 5.36 22.04 -9.19
CA VAL A 183 4.35 23.09 -8.95
C VAL A 183 4.80 24.07 -7.86
N PHE A 184 5.31 23.59 -6.73
CA PHE A 184 5.62 24.49 -5.61
C PHE A 184 7.00 25.14 -5.77
N SER A 185 7.99 24.44 -6.34
CA SER A 185 9.31 25.04 -6.55
C SER A 185 9.32 25.98 -7.75
N ASP A 186 8.84 25.56 -8.93
CA ASP A 186 8.94 26.38 -10.13
C ASP A 186 7.93 27.53 -10.17
N ASN A 187 6.68 27.29 -9.74
CA ASN A 187 5.60 28.28 -9.87
C ASN A 187 5.39 29.15 -8.63
N HIS A 188 5.63 28.63 -7.41
CA HIS A 188 5.53 29.41 -6.16
C HIS A 188 6.88 29.82 -5.57
N GLY A 189 8.00 29.38 -6.15
CA GLY A 189 9.35 29.74 -5.67
C GLY A 189 9.70 29.15 -4.31
N PHE A 190 9.08 28.02 -3.92
CA PHE A 190 9.32 27.41 -2.62
C PHE A 190 10.69 26.75 -2.54
N GLU A 191 11.33 26.90 -1.39
CA GLU A 191 12.54 26.16 -1.04
C GLU A 191 12.23 24.67 -0.78
N LEU A 192 13.26 23.82 -0.82
CA LEU A 192 13.08 22.36 -0.77
C LEU A 192 12.40 21.88 0.51
N TRP A 193 12.66 22.52 1.65
CA TRP A 193 11.99 22.21 2.92
C TRP A 193 10.52 22.61 2.92
N GLN A 194 10.16 23.72 2.26
CA GLN A 194 8.77 24.16 2.11
C GLN A 194 8.00 23.21 1.21
N VAL A 195 8.62 22.75 0.11
CA VAL A 195 8.03 21.70 -0.74
C VAL A 195 7.81 20.43 0.06
N GLY A 196 8.76 20.00 0.89
CA GLY A 196 8.57 18.86 1.80
C GLY A 196 7.32 18.99 2.68
N LEU A 197 7.05 20.18 3.20
CA LEU A 197 5.86 20.45 4.03
C LEU A 197 4.54 20.39 3.27
N THR A 198 4.52 20.62 1.95
CA THR A 198 3.28 20.57 1.15
C THR A 198 2.66 19.16 1.11
N PHE A 199 3.45 18.10 1.34
CA PHE A 199 2.98 16.73 1.50
C PHE A 199 2.13 16.52 2.76
N LEU A 200 2.15 17.45 3.73
CA LEU A 200 1.26 17.41 4.89
C LEU A 200 -0.22 17.45 4.48
N GLY A 201 -0.57 18.10 3.36
CA GLY A 201 -1.95 18.07 2.86
C GLY A 201 -2.39 16.64 2.57
N LEU A 202 -1.59 15.89 1.82
CA LEU A 202 -1.86 14.52 1.44
C LEU A 202 -1.88 13.58 2.66
N LEU A 203 -0.91 13.77 3.58
CA LEU A 203 -0.88 13.09 4.88
C LEU A 203 -2.16 13.31 5.70
N LEU A 204 -2.58 14.56 5.88
CA LEU A 204 -3.79 14.91 6.61
C LEU A 204 -5.04 14.31 5.94
N GLY A 205 -5.10 14.36 4.61
CA GLY A 205 -6.13 13.71 3.82
C GLY A 205 -6.26 12.22 4.12
N MET A 206 -5.13 11.50 4.12
CA MET A 206 -5.09 10.09 4.49
C MET A 206 -5.51 9.86 5.94
N LEU A 207 -5.05 10.66 6.90
CA LEU A 207 -5.46 10.54 8.31
C LEU A 207 -6.98 10.75 8.52
N ILE A 208 -7.58 11.69 7.79
CA ILE A 208 -9.03 11.90 7.76
C ILE A 208 -9.74 10.68 7.12
N GLY A 209 -9.15 10.10 6.09
CA GLY A 209 -9.62 8.83 5.51
C GLY A 209 -9.67 7.70 6.55
N ILE A 210 -8.62 7.55 7.37
CA ILE A 210 -8.56 6.56 8.46
C ILE A 210 -9.63 6.84 9.51
N SER A 211 -9.82 8.09 9.93
CA SER A 211 -10.80 8.44 10.96
C SER A 211 -12.25 8.15 10.54
N THR A 212 -12.51 8.16 9.22
CA THR A 212 -13.81 7.84 8.62
C THR A 212 -14.11 6.31 8.65
N ASP A 213 -13.12 5.44 8.92
CA ASP A 213 -13.28 3.98 8.93
C ASP A 213 -14.44 3.50 9.83
N ARG A 214 -14.63 4.13 10.99
CA ARG A 214 -15.73 3.80 11.92
C ARG A 214 -17.11 3.92 11.25
N LEU A 215 -17.30 4.92 10.40
CA LEU A 215 -18.57 5.12 9.69
C LEU A 215 -18.82 4.01 8.68
N TRP A 216 -17.78 3.63 7.94
CA TRP A 216 -17.83 2.55 6.95
C TRP A 216 -18.08 1.19 7.60
N ARG A 217 -17.43 0.90 8.73
CA ARG A 217 -17.68 -0.32 9.51
C ARG A 217 -19.12 -0.42 9.98
N ASN A 218 -19.68 0.68 10.51
CA ASN A 218 -21.08 0.71 10.93
C ASN A 218 -22.03 0.51 9.74
N ASN A 219 -21.73 1.09 8.58
CA ASN A 219 -22.51 0.87 7.36
C ASN A 219 -22.47 -0.59 6.91
N TYR A 220 -21.28 -1.23 6.94
CA TYR A 220 -21.12 -2.64 6.64
C TYR A 220 -21.99 -3.53 7.56
N VAL A 221 -21.93 -3.31 8.88
CA VAL A 221 -22.75 -4.07 9.84
C VAL A 221 -24.25 -3.88 9.57
N ARG A 222 -24.68 -2.67 9.23
CA ARG A 222 -26.08 -2.39 8.85
C ARG A 222 -26.49 -3.15 7.59
N LEU A 223 -25.62 -3.23 6.58
CA LEU A 223 -25.90 -3.96 5.33
C LEU A 223 -26.02 -5.47 5.58
N VAL A 224 -25.15 -6.05 6.40
CA VAL A 224 -25.23 -7.47 6.80
C VAL A 224 -26.54 -7.73 7.56
N GLN A 225 -26.87 -6.91 8.55
CA GLN A 225 -28.11 -7.05 9.33
C GLN A 225 -29.37 -6.90 8.46
N ASN A 226 -29.36 -6.01 7.46
CA ASN A 226 -30.48 -5.87 6.53
C ASN A 226 -30.64 -7.10 5.63
N ARG A 227 -29.54 -7.74 5.21
CA ARG A 227 -29.60 -9.00 4.45
C ARG A 227 -30.16 -10.13 5.29
N GLU A 228 -29.71 -10.26 6.53
CA GLU A 228 -30.24 -11.25 7.48
C GLU A 228 -31.75 -11.07 7.71
N LYS A 229 -32.21 -9.81 7.84
CA LYS A 229 -33.64 -9.48 7.93
C LYS A 229 -34.44 -9.82 6.68
N ASN A 230 -33.80 -9.79 5.51
CA ASN A 230 -34.43 -10.09 4.22
C ASN A 230 -34.34 -11.58 3.84
N GLY A 231 -34.03 -12.46 4.79
CA GLY A 231 -33.99 -13.92 4.58
C GLY A 231 -32.67 -14.45 4.03
N GLY A 232 -31.60 -13.65 4.05
CA GLY A 232 -30.25 -14.14 3.76
C GLY A 232 -29.67 -14.99 4.89
N GLU A 233 -28.66 -15.82 4.57
CA GLU A 233 -27.99 -16.66 5.57
C GLU A 233 -27.43 -15.83 6.74
N PRO A 234 -27.57 -16.28 8.00
CA PRO A 234 -26.99 -15.61 9.16
C PRO A 234 -25.47 -15.46 9.00
N GLY A 235 -24.96 -14.23 9.06
CA GLY A 235 -23.55 -13.93 8.83
C GLY A 235 -23.10 -13.99 7.36
N GLY A 236 -24.01 -14.18 6.41
CA GLY A 236 -23.73 -14.13 4.97
C GLY A 236 -23.37 -12.72 4.53
N ALA A 237 -22.09 -12.37 4.55
CA ALA A 237 -21.60 -11.09 4.04
C ALA A 237 -21.16 -11.23 2.58
N ASP A 238 -21.87 -10.57 1.66
CA ASP A 238 -21.36 -10.44 0.30
C ASP A 238 -20.12 -9.53 0.33
N PRO A 239 -19.03 -9.90 -0.36
CA PRO A 239 -17.81 -9.09 -0.44
C PRO A 239 -18.08 -7.64 -0.88
N GLU A 240 -19.16 -7.42 -1.62
CA GLU A 240 -19.57 -6.11 -2.14
C GLU A 240 -20.05 -5.11 -1.09
N PHE A 241 -20.48 -5.56 0.08
CA PHE A 241 -20.81 -4.65 1.18
C PHE A 241 -19.59 -3.85 1.64
N ARG A 242 -18.38 -4.21 1.17
CA ARG A 242 -17.11 -3.51 1.37
C ARG A 242 -16.81 -2.44 0.32
N LEU A 243 -17.55 -2.36 -0.78
CA LEU A 243 -17.34 -1.39 -1.88
C LEU A 243 -17.81 0.06 -1.65
N PRO A 244 -18.73 0.40 -0.71
CA PRO A 244 -19.16 1.79 -0.49
C PRO A 244 -18.04 2.82 -0.25
N PRO A 245 -16.95 2.52 0.50
CA PRO A 245 -15.81 3.42 0.64
C PRO A 245 -15.06 3.64 -0.69
N ALA A 246 -14.91 2.60 -1.52
CA ALA A 246 -14.31 2.76 -2.85
C ALA A 246 -15.17 3.63 -3.77
N ILE A 247 -16.51 3.54 -3.66
CA ILE A 247 -17.42 4.40 -4.40
C ILE A 247 -17.25 5.87 -4.01
N ALA A 248 -17.19 6.17 -2.71
CA ALA A 248 -16.93 7.53 -2.23
C ALA A 248 -15.54 8.03 -2.65
N GLY A 249 -14.51 7.19 -2.50
CA GLY A 249 -13.15 7.51 -2.91
C GLY A 249 -13.01 7.74 -4.41
N ALA A 250 -13.72 6.98 -5.25
CA ALA A 250 -13.74 7.14 -6.70
C ALA A 250 -14.25 8.51 -7.17
N VAL A 251 -15.09 9.17 -6.36
CA VAL A 251 -15.56 10.54 -6.61
C VAL A 251 -14.59 11.57 -6.05
N LEU A 252 -14.06 11.33 -4.85
CA LEU A 252 -13.13 12.26 -4.19
C LEU A 252 -11.79 12.39 -4.91
N VAL A 253 -11.24 11.30 -5.44
CA VAL A 253 -9.96 11.29 -6.17
C VAL A 253 -9.93 12.29 -7.33
N PRO A 254 -10.84 12.24 -8.32
CA PRO A 254 -10.84 13.19 -9.42
C PRO A 254 -11.17 14.61 -8.98
N ILE A 255 -12.04 14.81 -7.98
CA ILE A 255 -12.29 16.13 -7.39
C ILE A 255 -10.99 16.72 -6.84
N GLY A 256 -10.21 15.95 -6.09
CA GLY A 256 -8.93 16.39 -5.54
C GLY A 256 -7.91 16.73 -6.62
N LEU A 257 -7.82 15.92 -7.68
CA LEU A 257 -6.91 16.18 -8.81
C LEU A 257 -7.32 17.39 -9.65
N PHE A 258 -8.60 17.56 -9.97
CA PHE A 258 -9.07 18.76 -10.67
C PHE A 258 -8.89 20.01 -9.82
N TRP A 259 -9.21 19.92 -8.52
CA TRP A 259 -8.99 21.02 -7.58
C TRP A 259 -7.52 21.40 -7.54
N PHE A 260 -6.61 20.44 -7.33
CA PHE A 260 -5.17 20.69 -7.34
C PHE A 260 -4.74 21.32 -8.67
N GLY A 261 -5.06 20.69 -9.81
CA GLY A 261 -4.64 21.11 -11.13
C GLY A 261 -5.05 22.53 -11.50
N TRP A 262 -6.29 22.92 -11.22
CA TRP A 262 -6.79 24.26 -11.55
C TRP A 262 -6.47 25.33 -10.49
N THR A 263 -5.85 24.93 -9.37
CA THR A 263 -5.43 25.86 -8.32
C THR A 263 -3.92 26.05 -8.27
N THR A 264 -3.17 25.46 -9.21
CA THR A 264 -1.71 25.62 -9.36
C THR A 264 -1.29 26.94 -10.02
N TYR A 265 -2.17 27.93 -10.17
CA TYR A 265 -1.77 29.22 -10.76
C TYR A 265 -0.93 30.03 -9.77
N ALA A 266 0.12 30.72 -10.26
CA ALA A 266 0.95 31.60 -9.43
C ALA A 266 0.16 32.69 -8.67
N SER A 267 -1.01 33.09 -9.20
CA SER A 267 -1.92 34.07 -8.60
C SER A 267 -2.74 33.54 -7.43
N ILE A 268 -2.88 32.22 -7.29
CA ILE A 268 -3.69 31.57 -6.25
C ILE A 268 -2.80 31.25 -5.05
N HIS A 269 -3.34 31.42 -3.84
CA HIS A 269 -2.61 31.13 -2.61
C HIS A 269 -2.27 29.63 -2.53
N TRP A 270 -1.01 29.33 -2.21
CA TRP A 270 -0.43 27.97 -2.15
C TRP A 270 -1.20 26.97 -1.27
N ILE A 271 -2.02 27.44 -0.32
CA ILE A 271 -2.85 26.57 0.53
C ILE A 271 -3.95 25.85 -0.26
N VAL A 272 -4.47 26.48 -1.32
CA VAL A 272 -5.60 25.97 -2.09
C VAL A 272 -5.26 24.65 -2.81
N PRO A 273 -4.11 24.52 -3.51
CA PRO A 273 -3.70 23.23 -4.07
C PRO A 273 -3.40 22.19 -2.98
N ILE A 274 -2.88 22.58 -1.81
CA ILE A 274 -2.66 21.65 -0.68
C ILE A 274 -3.98 21.06 -0.14
N ILE A 275 -5.06 21.83 -0.15
CA ILE A 275 -6.40 21.30 0.20
C ILE A 275 -6.86 20.28 -0.85
N GLY A 276 -6.61 20.55 -2.14
CA GLY A 276 -6.87 19.59 -3.22
C GLY A 276 -6.12 18.26 -3.04
N SER A 277 -4.85 18.32 -2.64
CA SER A 277 -4.07 17.11 -2.36
C SER A 277 -4.57 16.33 -1.14
N ALA A 278 -5.13 17.01 -0.13
CA ALA A 278 -5.78 16.35 1.01
C ALA A 278 -7.03 15.57 0.58
N ILE A 279 -7.88 16.15 -0.27
CA ILE A 279 -9.07 15.46 -0.80
C ILE A 279 -8.65 14.24 -1.62
N PHE A 280 -7.61 14.39 -2.46
CA PHE A 280 -7.05 13.28 -3.23
C PHE A 280 -6.49 12.16 -2.34
N GLY A 281 -5.72 12.51 -1.30
CA GLY A 281 -5.17 11.54 -0.34
C GLY A 281 -6.26 10.77 0.41
N MET A 282 -7.33 11.46 0.83
CA MET A 282 -8.50 10.83 1.46
C MET A 282 -9.17 9.83 0.52
N GLY A 283 -9.49 10.24 -0.71
CA GLY A 283 -10.13 9.37 -1.68
C GLY A 283 -9.28 8.15 -2.04
N THR A 284 -7.96 8.37 -2.19
CA THR A 284 -6.99 7.33 -2.49
C THR A 284 -6.97 6.25 -1.42
N LEU A 285 -6.92 6.64 -0.14
CA LEU A 285 -6.92 5.70 0.97
C LEU A 285 -8.22 4.88 1.05
N LEU A 286 -9.38 5.52 0.88
CA LEU A 286 -10.68 4.83 0.90
C LEU A 286 -10.80 3.76 -0.19
N VAL A 287 -10.30 4.06 -1.39
CA VAL A 287 -10.22 3.09 -2.49
C VAL A 287 -9.31 1.93 -2.12
N PHE A 288 -8.07 2.18 -1.71
CA PHE A 288 -7.12 1.10 -1.39
C PHE A 288 -7.63 0.20 -0.25
N GLY A 289 -8.15 0.79 0.82
CA GLY A 289 -8.70 0.05 1.94
C GLY A 289 -9.84 -0.88 1.52
N SER A 290 -10.78 -0.36 0.73
CA SER A 290 -11.92 -1.15 0.23
C SER A 290 -11.47 -2.28 -0.71
N VAL A 291 -10.56 -2.01 -1.65
CA VAL A 291 -10.04 -3.02 -2.60
C VAL A 291 -9.32 -4.16 -1.86
N PHE A 292 -8.50 -3.85 -0.85
CA PHE A 292 -7.79 -4.90 -0.10
C PHE A 292 -8.74 -5.80 0.67
N VAL A 293 -9.69 -5.21 1.40
CA VAL A 293 -10.66 -5.99 2.17
C VAL A 293 -11.54 -6.82 1.23
N TYR A 294 -11.96 -6.24 0.10
CA TYR A 294 -12.72 -6.94 -0.93
C TYR A 294 -11.98 -8.18 -1.45
N LEU A 295 -10.70 -8.05 -1.83
CA LEU A 295 -9.93 -9.17 -2.37
C LEU A 295 -9.74 -10.31 -1.37
N VAL A 296 -9.65 -9.98 -0.07
CA VAL A 296 -9.55 -10.98 1.00
C VAL A 296 -10.88 -11.69 1.21
N ASP A 297 -11.99 -10.94 1.28
CA ASP A 297 -13.33 -11.48 1.52
C ASP A 297 -13.86 -12.27 0.31
N ALA A 298 -13.57 -11.84 -0.92
CA ALA A 298 -14.03 -12.52 -2.15
C ALA A 298 -13.24 -13.80 -2.48
N TYR A 299 -11.98 -13.90 -2.04
CA TYR A 299 -11.11 -15.04 -2.36
C TYR A 299 -10.47 -15.67 -1.10
N PRO A 300 -11.25 -16.14 -0.10
CA PRO A 300 -10.69 -16.58 1.19
C PRO A 300 -9.69 -17.74 1.07
N LEU A 301 -9.91 -18.67 0.13
CA LEU A 301 -8.99 -19.79 -0.16
C LEU A 301 -7.69 -19.36 -0.86
N TYR A 302 -7.70 -18.22 -1.57
CA TYR A 302 -6.60 -17.74 -2.40
C TYR A 302 -6.19 -16.28 -2.10
N ALA A 303 -6.54 -15.76 -0.91
CA ALA A 303 -6.40 -14.35 -0.55
C ALA A 303 -4.96 -13.85 -0.69
N ALA A 304 -3.99 -14.66 -0.26
CA ALA A 304 -2.57 -14.36 -0.41
C ALA A 304 -2.14 -14.22 -1.89
N SER A 305 -2.67 -15.06 -2.78
CA SER A 305 -2.39 -14.99 -4.21
C SER A 305 -3.09 -13.79 -4.88
N ALA A 306 -4.30 -13.45 -4.44
CA ALA A 306 -5.02 -12.26 -4.92
C ALA A 306 -4.33 -10.95 -4.50
N LEU A 307 -3.87 -10.84 -3.25
CA LEU A 307 -3.10 -9.69 -2.76
C LEU A 307 -1.73 -9.59 -3.43
N ALA A 308 -1.08 -10.71 -3.73
CA ALA A 308 0.17 -10.75 -4.48
C ALA A 308 -0.02 -10.25 -5.92
N ALA A 309 -1.09 -10.70 -6.59
CA ALA A 309 -1.47 -10.23 -7.92
C ALA A 309 -1.72 -8.72 -7.93
N ASN A 310 -2.47 -8.22 -6.95
CA ASN A 310 -2.74 -6.81 -6.78
C ASN A 310 -1.46 -6.00 -6.54
N SER A 311 -0.58 -6.49 -5.67
CA SER A 311 0.67 -5.82 -5.33
C SER A 311 1.64 -5.79 -6.51
N PHE A 312 1.68 -6.86 -7.32
CA PHE A 312 2.44 -6.88 -8.57
C PHE A 312 1.94 -5.81 -9.54
N ALA A 313 0.63 -5.80 -9.87
CA ALA A 313 0.05 -4.83 -10.78
C ALA A 313 0.29 -3.38 -10.32
N ARG A 314 0.07 -3.12 -9.03
CA ARG A 314 0.32 -1.82 -8.40
C ARG A 314 1.77 -1.37 -8.53
N SER A 315 2.70 -2.25 -8.19
CA SER A 315 4.13 -1.93 -8.22
C SER A 315 4.62 -1.68 -9.65
N SER A 316 4.10 -2.41 -10.64
CA SER A 316 4.41 -2.19 -12.05
C SER A 316 3.98 -0.80 -12.52
N PHE A 317 2.77 -0.37 -12.18
CA PHE A 317 2.27 0.96 -12.57
C PHE A 317 2.98 2.08 -11.79
N ALA A 318 3.22 1.89 -10.49
CA ALA A 318 3.99 2.83 -9.68
C ALA A 318 5.44 3.00 -10.18
N ALA A 319 6.04 1.97 -10.77
CA ALA A 319 7.35 2.06 -11.41
C ALA A 319 7.29 2.75 -12.80
N ALA A 320 6.24 2.50 -13.59
CA ALA A 320 6.13 3.02 -14.94
C ALA A 320 5.73 4.50 -15.01
N PHE A 321 4.79 4.93 -14.17
CA PHE A 321 4.17 6.26 -14.26
C PHE A 321 5.16 7.44 -14.02
N PRO A 322 6.04 7.40 -13.01
CA PRO A 322 7.00 8.47 -12.78
C PRO A 322 7.99 8.68 -13.94
N LEU A 323 8.24 7.67 -14.78
CA LEU A 323 9.24 7.74 -15.87
C LEU A 323 8.91 8.79 -16.94
N PHE A 324 7.62 9.07 -17.13
CA PHE A 324 7.14 10.07 -18.09
C PHE A 324 6.55 11.32 -17.42
N GLY A 325 6.48 11.36 -16.08
CA GLY A 325 5.83 12.43 -15.33
C GLY A 325 6.42 13.81 -15.63
N VAL A 326 7.74 13.96 -15.50
CA VAL A 326 8.41 15.25 -15.71
C VAL A 326 8.22 15.77 -17.14
N GLN A 327 8.38 14.90 -18.14
CA GLN A 327 8.22 15.26 -19.55
C GLN A 327 6.76 15.63 -19.87
N MET A 328 5.80 14.95 -19.24
CA MET A 328 4.38 15.25 -19.36
C MET A 328 4.04 16.63 -18.80
N TYR A 329 4.49 16.93 -17.57
CA TYR A 329 4.27 18.23 -16.92
C TYR A 329 4.92 19.38 -17.69
N ASN A 330 6.14 19.20 -18.19
CA ASN A 330 6.84 20.25 -18.95
C ASN A 330 6.20 20.55 -20.32
N LYS A 331 5.56 19.57 -20.97
CA LYS A 331 4.92 19.78 -22.29
C LYS A 331 3.48 20.27 -22.20
N LEU A 332 2.68 19.71 -21.30
CA LEU A 332 1.25 20.03 -21.19
C LEU A 332 0.99 21.23 -20.27
N GLY A 333 1.96 21.59 -19.42
CA GLY A 333 1.75 22.54 -18.33
C GLY A 333 1.07 21.89 -17.13
N TYR A 334 1.18 22.55 -15.97
CA TYR A 334 0.77 21.97 -14.68
C TYR A 334 -0.73 21.64 -14.61
N GLN A 335 -1.58 22.51 -15.16
CA GLN A 335 -3.03 22.38 -15.11
C GLN A 335 -3.52 21.20 -15.96
N TRP A 336 -3.08 21.13 -17.22
CA TRP A 336 -3.50 20.08 -18.15
C TRP A 336 -2.86 18.74 -17.84
N ALA A 337 -1.60 18.71 -17.38
CA ALA A 337 -0.96 17.48 -16.92
C ALA A 337 -1.73 16.84 -15.75
N THR A 338 -2.12 17.65 -14.75
CA THR A 338 -2.93 17.16 -13.62
C THR A 338 -4.35 16.78 -14.06
N SER A 339 -4.96 17.57 -14.96
CA SER A 339 -6.30 17.28 -15.49
C SER A 339 -6.34 15.99 -16.29
N LEU A 340 -5.27 15.64 -17.02
CA LEU A 340 -5.17 14.36 -17.72
C LEU A 340 -5.23 13.18 -16.74
N LEU A 341 -4.53 13.29 -15.61
CA LEU A 341 -4.60 12.30 -14.53
C LEU A 341 -6.00 12.25 -13.90
N ALA A 342 -6.64 13.41 -13.74
CA ALA A 342 -8.01 13.50 -13.26
C ALA A 342 -8.98 12.82 -14.24
N PHE A 343 -8.87 13.04 -15.55
CA PHE A 343 -9.69 12.35 -16.55
C PHE A 343 -9.47 10.84 -16.55
N LEU A 344 -8.22 10.38 -16.35
CA LEU A 344 -7.92 8.97 -16.21
C LEU A 344 -8.65 8.37 -14.99
N THR A 345 -8.63 9.06 -13.84
CA THR A 345 -9.35 8.61 -12.64
C THR A 345 -10.88 8.70 -12.78
N VAL A 346 -11.40 9.66 -13.55
CA VAL A 346 -12.83 9.71 -13.92
C VAL A 346 -13.23 8.55 -14.80
N ALA A 347 -12.43 8.20 -15.81
CA ALA A 347 -12.68 7.03 -16.66
C ALA A 347 -12.73 5.73 -15.86
N MET A 348 -12.06 5.72 -14.71
CA MET A 348 -12.03 4.60 -13.78
C MET A 348 -13.14 4.64 -12.71
N MET A 349 -13.81 5.77 -12.55
CA MET A 349 -14.90 5.94 -11.59
C MET A 349 -16.01 4.89 -11.72
N PRO A 350 -16.42 4.43 -12.92
CA PRO A 350 -17.47 3.43 -13.06
C PRO A 350 -17.08 2.03 -12.54
N PHE A 351 -15.79 1.72 -12.33
CA PHE A 351 -15.39 0.34 -12.00
C PHE A 351 -15.93 -0.17 -10.66
N PRO A 352 -15.81 0.58 -9.53
CA PRO A 352 -16.43 0.17 -8.27
C PRO A 352 -17.96 0.07 -8.35
N TYR A 353 -18.62 0.98 -9.09
CA TYR A 353 -20.06 0.95 -9.28
C TYR A 353 -20.49 -0.29 -10.08
N ALA A 354 -19.85 -0.54 -11.23
CA ALA A 354 -20.17 -1.67 -12.09
C ALA A 354 -20.05 -3.00 -11.35
N GLN A 355 -19.09 -3.12 -10.44
CA GLN A 355 -18.93 -4.30 -9.60
C GLN A 355 -20.05 -4.41 -8.55
N ALA A 356 -20.36 -3.32 -7.83
CA ALA A 356 -21.46 -3.29 -6.86
C ALA A 356 -22.85 -3.61 -7.48
N PHE A 357 -23.03 -3.38 -8.78
CA PHE A 357 -24.26 -3.74 -9.49
C PHE A 357 -24.25 -5.16 -10.08
N ARG A 358 -23.09 -5.79 -10.29
CA ARG A 358 -22.98 -7.07 -11.03
C ARG A 358 -23.33 -8.31 -10.21
N SER A 359 -23.19 -8.28 -8.89
CA SER A 359 -23.70 -9.33 -7.96
C SER A 359 -25.17 -9.62 -8.11
N LYS A 360 -25.99 -8.60 -8.40
CA LYS A 360 -27.43 -8.79 -8.60
C LYS A 360 -27.76 -9.62 -9.85
N TRP A 361 -26.77 -9.90 -10.72
CA TRP A 361 -26.93 -10.63 -11.97
C TRP A 361 -26.31 -12.03 -11.98
N ILE A 362 -25.76 -12.50 -10.86
CA ILE A 362 -25.26 -13.88 -10.72
C ILE A 362 -26.08 -14.57 -9.62
N ILE A 363 -27.34 -14.83 -9.94
CA ILE A 363 -28.18 -15.88 -9.35
C ILE A 363 -28.54 -16.84 -10.47
#